data_AF-A0A060I6D1-F1
#
_entry.id   AF-A0A060I6D1-F1
#
_cell.length_a   1.000
_cell.length_b   1.000
_cell.length_c   1.000
_cell.angle_alpha   90.00
_cell.angle_beta   90.00
_cell.angle_gamma   90.00
#
_symmetry.space_group_name_H-M   'P 1'
#
loop_
_entity.id
_entity.type
_entity.pdbx_description
1 polymer ?
#
loop_
_entity_poly.entity_id
_entity_poly.type
_entity_poly.pdbx_seq_one_letter_code
_entity_poly.pdbx_strand_id
1 'polypeptide(L)'
;MSIIVDDKVYFIQRQKHGSFYLDATFSLSDLGGTVPGFGDRYALAIHKSGTAIAEVVGRYFLRHIDEKAGNEWYAWFIVVQEVSLREQDDLFRIFSTVYKEDIRGNPVKQKRAAKRDSEEKGFEYWENQDRQREKHAPLHKLDAREQRILRFMIAHPECQTTDMIPEAGEKTMDALAKVGVLRPGAKDHTGQREWFVTDEGRAEVNRIDTWTNWKF
;
A
#
# COMPACT_ATOMS: atom_id res chain seq x y z
N MET A 1 53.99 14.88 -12.16
CA MET A 1 53.03 15.70 -12.91
C MET A 1 51.87 14.80 -13.29
N SER A 2 50.66 15.01 -12.77
CA SER A 2 49.50 14.18 -13.12
C SER A 2 48.62 14.89 -14.12
N ILE A 3 48.22 14.15 -15.16
CA ILE A 3 47.27 14.60 -16.19
C ILE A 3 45.88 14.13 -15.79
N ILE A 4 44.94 15.06 -15.72
CA ILE A 4 43.54 14.81 -15.43
C ILE A 4 42.75 15.24 -16.67
N VAL A 5 42.03 14.31 -17.28
CA VAL A 5 41.06 14.62 -18.33
C VAL A 5 39.69 14.51 -17.70
N ASP A 6 38.95 15.62 -17.70
CA ASP A 6 37.61 15.67 -17.14
C ASP A 6 36.64 14.82 -17.99
N ASP A 7 35.77 14.07 -17.33
CA ASP A 7 34.70 13.32 -17.96
C ASP A 7 33.44 14.18 -18.18
N LYS A 8 33.50 15.46 -17.82
CA LYS A 8 32.41 16.43 -17.97
C LYS A 8 32.60 17.34 -19.17
N VAL A 9 31.46 17.79 -19.69
CA VAL A 9 31.34 18.80 -20.73
C VAL A 9 30.60 20.00 -20.15
N TYR A 10 31.24 21.17 -20.24
CA TYR A 10 30.77 22.42 -19.64
C TYR A 10 30.10 23.30 -20.70
N PHE A 11 28.81 23.56 -20.57
CA PHE A 11 28.05 24.40 -21.49
C PHE A 11 28.09 25.84 -20.98
N ILE A 12 28.63 26.75 -21.79
CA ILE A 12 28.78 28.16 -21.45
C ILE A 12 28.02 29.04 -22.43
N GLN A 13 27.34 30.06 -21.92
CA GLN A 13 26.61 31.02 -22.74
C GLN A 13 27.37 32.35 -22.79
N ARG A 14 27.50 32.92 -24.00
CA ARG A 14 28.10 34.24 -24.19
C ARG A 14 27.09 35.35 -23.86
N GLN A 15 27.46 36.24 -22.96
CA GLN A 15 26.66 37.39 -22.55
C GLN A 15 26.87 38.59 -23.50
N LYS A 16 25.96 39.58 -23.45
CA LYS A 16 26.00 40.78 -24.30
C LYS A 16 27.31 41.57 -24.20
N HIS A 17 27.99 41.52 -23.05
CA HIS A 17 29.25 42.22 -22.80
C HIS A 17 30.50 41.38 -23.12
N GLY A 18 30.34 40.20 -23.73
CA GLY A 18 31.44 39.33 -24.15
C GLY A 18 31.97 38.38 -23.08
N SER A 19 31.46 38.44 -21.84
CA SER A 19 31.74 37.44 -20.80
C SER A 19 31.01 36.12 -21.07
N PHE A 20 31.50 35.04 -20.46
CA PHE A 20 30.84 33.73 -20.47
C PHE A 20 30.24 33.42 -19.10
N TYR A 21 29.12 32.71 -19.09
CA TYR A 21 28.49 32.16 -17.88
C TYR A 21 28.32 30.65 -18.06
N LEU A 22 28.57 29.87 -17.00
CA LEU A 22 28.35 28.42 -17.00
C LEU A 22 26.87 28.13 -16.84
N ASP A 23 26.26 27.61 -17.90
CA ASP A 23 24.83 27.33 -17.96
C ASP A 23 24.50 25.91 -17.47
N ALA A 24 25.21 24.91 -17.98
CA ALA A 24 25.00 23.51 -17.62
C ALA A 24 26.30 22.70 -17.59
N THR A 25 26.27 21.56 -16.91
CA THR A 25 27.37 20.59 -16.89
C THR A 25 26.79 19.21 -17.05
N PHE A 26 27.28 18.46 -18.03
CA PHE A 26 26.85 17.10 -18.31
C PHE A 26 28.05 16.16 -18.29
N SER A 27 27.86 14.90 -17.88
CA SER A 27 28.89 13.89 -18.08
C SER A 27 28.93 13.48 -19.56
N LEU A 28 30.09 13.03 -20.04
CA LEU A 28 30.20 12.45 -21.37
C LEU A 28 29.25 11.26 -21.54
N SER A 29 29.00 10.47 -20.49
CA SER A 29 28.03 9.37 -20.53
C SER A 29 26.61 9.86 -20.79
N ASP A 30 26.18 10.99 -20.22
CA ASP A 30 24.85 11.56 -20.46
C ASP A 30 24.68 12.00 -21.93
N LEU A 31 25.80 12.29 -22.61
CA LEU A 31 25.86 12.70 -24.00
C LEU A 31 26.17 11.54 -24.96
N GLY A 32 26.07 10.28 -24.50
CA GLY A 32 26.35 9.10 -25.34
C GLY A 32 27.83 8.94 -25.71
N GLY A 33 28.73 9.51 -24.90
CA GLY A 33 30.17 9.46 -25.09
C GLY A 33 30.71 10.44 -26.13
N THR A 34 29.89 11.36 -26.65
CA THR A 34 30.29 12.34 -27.66
C THR A 34 30.26 13.76 -27.13
N VAL A 35 31.13 14.60 -27.70
CA VAL A 35 31.14 16.03 -27.44
C VAL A 35 30.31 16.72 -28.53
N PRO A 36 29.30 17.52 -28.16
CA PRO A 36 28.46 18.26 -29.10
C PRO A 36 29.25 19.05 -30.15
N GLY A 37 28.81 18.96 -31.40
CA GLY A 37 29.37 19.67 -32.55
C GLY A 37 28.67 21.00 -32.81
N PHE A 38 29.22 21.79 -33.73
CA PHE A 38 28.60 23.03 -34.18
C PHE A 38 27.25 22.77 -34.85
N GLY A 39 26.23 23.55 -34.49
CA GLY A 39 24.86 23.41 -35.00
C GLY A 39 24.00 22.38 -34.26
N ASP A 40 24.58 21.59 -33.36
CA ASP A 40 23.80 20.70 -32.49
C ASP A 40 22.92 21.53 -31.55
N ARG A 41 21.72 21.04 -31.25
CA ARG A 41 20.71 21.75 -30.46
C ARG A 41 20.32 20.97 -29.22
N TYR A 42 20.18 21.69 -28.11
CA TYR A 42 19.87 21.11 -26.80
C TYR A 42 18.79 21.93 -26.10
N ALA A 43 17.85 21.24 -25.46
CA ALA A 43 16.94 21.85 -24.51
C ALA A 43 17.66 21.99 -23.17
N LEU A 44 18.14 23.21 -22.86
CA LEU A 44 18.91 23.47 -21.64
C LEU A 44 18.02 23.49 -20.39
N ALA A 45 16.79 24.00 -20.53
CA ALA A 45 15.83 24.04 -19.45
C ALA A 45 14.39 23.94 -19.96
N ILE A 46 13.59 23.10 -19.29
CA ILE A 46 12.14 23.02 -19.49
C ILE A 46 11.46 23.62 -18.26
N HIS A 47 10.97 24.85 -18.36
CA HIS A 47 10.26 25.55 -17.30
C HIS A 47 8.76 25.67 -17.60
N LYS A 48 7.95 25.98 -16.58
CA LYS A 48 6.50 26.18 -16.73
C LYS A 48 6.13 27.25 -17.78
N SER A 49 7.05 28.16 -18.10
CA SER A 49 6.89 29.25 -19.07
C SER A 49 7.41 28.91 -20.48
N GLY A 50 7.98 27.72 -20.71
CA GLY A 50 8.51 27.29 -22.00
C GLY A 50 9.82 26.51 -21.91
N THR A 51 10.33 26.08 -23.07
CA THR A 51 11.58 25.31 -23.20
C THR A 51 12.69 26.20 -23.75
N ALA A 52 13.76 26.52 -23.03
CA ALA A 52 14.89 27.21 -23.65
C ALA A 52 15.70 26.24 -24.51
N ILE A 53 15.79 26.50 -25.82
CA ILE A 53 16.61 25.72 -26.75
C ILE A 53 17.86 26.52 -27.04
N ALA A 54 19.02 25.89 -26.96
CA ALA A 54 20.26 26.50 -27.42
C ALA A 54 20.95 25.65 -28.48
N GLU A 55 21.66 26.35 -29.35
CA GLU A 55 22.48 25.79 -30.41
C GLU A 55 23.96 25.96 -30.05
N VAL A 56 24.76 24.95 -30.36
CA VAL A 56 26.21 25.00 -30.19
C VAL A 56 26.84 25.86 -31.27
N VAL A 57 27.45 26.96 -30.85
CA VAL A 57 28.10 27.96 -31.71
C VAL A 57 29.61 28.00 -31.53
N GLY A 58 30.17 27.20 -30.63
CA GLY A 58 31.59 27.15 -30.34
C GLY A 58 31.98 25.94 -29.52
N ARG A 59 33.23 25.51 -29.64
CA ARG A 59 33.82 24.48 -28.78
C ARG A 59 35.28 24.81 -28.48
N TYR A 60 35.68 24.60 -27.24
CA TYR A 60 37.05 24.76 -26.79
C TYR A 60 37.47 23.52 -26.01
N PHE A 61 38.63 22.98 -26.35
CA PHE A 61 39.32 22.01 -25.50
C PHE A 61 40.42 22.76 -24.78
N LEU A 62 40.21 22.99 -23.49
CA LEU A 62 41.10 23.83 -22.67
C LEU A 62 42.04 22.96 -21.86
N ARG A 63 43.29 23.41 -21.76
CA ARG A 63 44.31 22.88 -20.85
C ARG A 63 44.58 23.92 -19.77
N HIS A 64 44.41 23.53 -18.52
CA HIS A 64 44.80 24.29 -17.36
C HIS A 64 46.04 23.65 -16.73
N ILE A 65 47.03 24.47 -16.38
CA ILE A 65 48.27 24.03 -15.74
C ILE A 65 48.33 24.67 -14.36
N ASP A 66 48.31 23.83 -13.32
CA ASP A 66 48.58 24.25 -11.95
C ASP A 66 50.04 23.93 -11.63
N GLU A 67 50.90 24.94 -11.77
CA GLU A 67 52.34 24.83 -11.51
C GLU A 67 52.63 24.52 -10.03
N LYS A 68 51.77 24.95 -9.10
CA LYS A 68 51.97 24.73 -7.66
C LYS A 68 51.65 23.30 -7.25
N ALA A 69 50.56 22.75 -7.80
CA ALA A 69 50.17 21.37 -7.56
C ALA A 69 50.91 20.36 -8.48
N GLY A 70 51.56 20.85 -9.54
CA GLY A 70 52.19 20.00 -10.55
C GLY A 70 51.17 19.20 -11.37
N ASN A 71 49.98 19.76 -11.59
CA ASN A 71 48.85 19.09 -12.24
C ASN A 71 48.46 19.78 -13.55
N GLU A 72 48.00 18.96 -14.49
CA GLU A 72 47.39 19.44 -15.73
C GLU A 72 45.96 18.93 -15.81
N TRP A 73 45.04 19.82 -16.19
CA TRP A 73 43.62 19.51 -16.31
C TRP A 73 43.11 19.87 -17.69
N TYR A 74 42.41 18.94 -18.32
CA TYR A 74 41.84 19.09 -19.66
C TYR A 74 40.33 18.97 -19.61
N ALA A 75 39.61 19.89 -20.23
CA ALA A 75 38.16 19.88 -20.25
C ALA A 75 37.56 20.50 -21.53
N TRP A 76 36.36 20.02 -21.87
CA TRP A 76 35.57 20.57 -22.97
C TRP A 76 34.63 21.66 -22.50
N PHE A 77 34.71 22.82 -23.15
CA PHE A 77 33.80 23.94 -22.99
C PHE A 77 33.04 24.16 -24.29
N ILE A 78 31.73 24.06 -24.23
CA ILE A 78 30.82 24.21 -25.37
C ILE A 78 30.13 25.54 -25.25
N VAL A 79 30.33 26.40 -26.25
CA VAL A 79 29.64 27.69 -26.31
C VAL A 79 28.29 27.48 -26.95
N VAL A 80 27.24 27.83 -26.21
CA VAL A 80 25.87 27.74 -26.67
C VAL A 80 25.23 29.12 -26.77
N GLN A 81 24.26 29.24 -27.67
CA GLN A 81 23.44 30.42 -27.85
C GLN A 81 21.97 30.00 -27.91
N GLU A 82 21.13 30.66 -27.12
CA GLU A 82 19.68 30.44 -27.15
C GLU A 82 19.11 30.80 -28.53
N VAL A 83 18.27 29.93 -29.06
CA VAL A 83 17.60 30.07 -30.35
C VAL A 83 16.09 29.98 -30.14
N SER A 84 15.37 30.91 -30.74
CA SER A 84 13.91 30.87 -30.76
C SER A 84 13.44 30.02 -31.95
N LEU A 85 12.79 28.90 -31.66
CA LEU A 85 12.27 27.99 -32.67
C LEU A 85 10.75 27.90 -32.56
N ARG A 86 10.05 27.83 -33.70
CA ARG A 86 8.58 27.66 -33.71
C ARG A 86 8.13 26.36 -33.04
N GLU A 87 8.95 25.32 -33.12
CA GLU A 87 8.67 23.97 -32.60
C GLU A 87 8.90 23.85 -31.08
N GLN A 88 9.42 24.90 -30.43
CA GLN A 88 9.73 24.93 -29.00
C GLN A 88 8.49 24.64 -28.13
N ASP A 89 7.33 25.18 -28.51
CA ASP A 89 6.06 24.95 -27.82
C ASP A 89 5.55 23.52 -28.00
N ASP A 90 5.76 22.94 -29.18
CA ASP A 90 5.39 21.55 -29.47
C ASP A 90 6.25 20.57 -28.67
N LEU A 91 7.57 20.83 -28.58
CA LEU A 91 8.48 20.07 -27.73
C LEU A 91 8.08 20.14 -26.25
N PHE A 92 7.73 21.34 -25.75
CA PHE A 92 7.25 21.52 -24.38
C PHE A 92 5.98 20.69 -24.12
N ARG A 93 5.03 20.70 -25.06
CA ARG A 93 3.78 19.95 -24.97
C ARG A 93 4.04 18.44 -24.93
N ILE A 94 4.86 17.92 -25.83
CA ILE A 94 5.18 16.49 -25.90
C ILE A 94 5.90 16.04 -24.62
N PHE A 95 6.94 16.77 -24.20
CA PHE A 95 7.65 16.47 -22.97
C PHE A 95 6.72 16.47 -21.75
N SER A 96 5.84 17.47 -21.65
CA SER A 96 4.87 17.55 -20.55
C SER A 96 3.92 16.36 -20.50
N THR A 97 3.52 15.83 -21.65
CA THR A 97 2.69 14.62 -21.74
C THR A 97 3.47 13.40 -21.26
N VAL A 98 4.65 13.13 -21.83
CA VAL A 98 5.50 11.99 -21.45
C VAL A 98 5.89 12.05 -19.98
N TYR A 99 6.26 13.23 -19.47
CA TYR A 99 6.62 13.40 -18.06
C TYR A 99 5.46 13.08 -17.12
N LYS A 100 4.22 13.45 -17.48
CA LYS A 100 3.02 13.17 -16.67
C LYS A 100 2.58 11.72 -16.76
N GLU A 101 2.70 11.10 -17.93
CA GLU A 101 2.17 9.76 -18.18
C GLU A 101 3.16 8.67 -17.78
N ASP A 102 4.43 8.83 -18.16
CA ASP A 102 5.43 7.76 -18.09
C ASP A 102 6.43 7.96 -16.95
N ILE A 103 6.92 9.19 -16.74
CA ILE A 103 8.00 9.44 -15.75
C ILE A 103 7.44 9.60 -14.34
N ARG A 104 6.47 10.51 -14.14
CA ARG A 104 5.86 10.76 -12.82
C ARG A 104 4.76 9.75 -12.50
N GLY A 105 4.27 9.04 -13.51
CA GLY A 105 3.07 8.22 -13.46
C GLY A 105 1.82 9.10 -13.36
N ASN A 106 0.78 8.71 -14.10
CA ASN A 106 -0.47 9.47 -14.13
C ASN A 106 -1.13 9.48 -12.71
N PRO A 107 -1.25 10.65 -12.05
CA PRO A 107 -1.74 10.73 -10.68
C PRO A 107 -3.20 10.29 -10.54
N VAL A 108 -4.00 10.37 -11.61
CA VAL A 108 -5.37 9.85 -11.62
C VAL A 108 -5.37 8.33 -11.61
N LYS A 109 -4.47 7.69 -12.37
CA LYS A 109 -4.32 6.22 -12.35
C LYS A 109 -3.84 5.75 -10.97
N GLN A 110 -2.87 6.44 -10.38
CA GLN A 110 -2.37 6.12 -9.03
C GLN A 110 -3.46 6.25 -7.95
N LYS A 111 -4.27 7.32 -7.98
CA LYS A 111 -5.39 7.49 -7.04
C LYS A 111 -6.46 6.40 -7.20
N ARG A 112 -6.77 6.01 -8.43
CA ARG A 112 -7.74 4.93 -8.70
C ARG A 112 -7.22 3.58 -8.24
N ALA A 113 -5.94 3.29 -8.47
CA ALA A 113 -5.29 2.07 -7.97
C ALA A 113 -5.31 2.03 -6.44
N ALA A 114 -4.86 3.09 -5.77
CA ALA A 114 -4.86 3.18 -4.31
C ALA A 114 -6.26 3.04 -3.71
N LYS A 115 -7.29 3.61 -4.36
CA LYS A 115 -8.69 3.44 -3.93
C LYS A 115 -9.14 1.98 -4.05
N ARG A 116 -8.85 1.33 -5.19
CA ARG A 116 -9.18 -0.08 -5.42
C ARG A 116 -8.48 -0.99 -4.41
N ASP A 117 -7.19 -0.79 -4.17
CA ASP A 117 -6.41 -1.55 -3.18
C ASP A 117 -6.98 -1.36 -1.76
N SER A 118 -7.43 -0.15 -1.43
CA SER A 118 -8.09 0.12 -0.15
C SER A 118 -9.45 -0.56 -0.01
N GLU A 119 -10.23 -0.60 -1.09
CA GLU A 119 -11.53 -1.30 -1.13
C GLU A 119 -11.33 -2.81 -1.03
N GLU A 120 -10.32 -3.36 -1.71
CA GLU A 120 -9.98 -4.77 -1.69
C GLU A 120 -9.47 -5.20 -0.31
N LYS A 121 -8.57 -4.44 0.33
CA LYS A 121 -8.16 -4.69 1.72
C LYS A 121 -9.32 -4.57 2.71
N GLY A 122 -10.24 -3.62 2.47
CA GLY A 122 -11.46 -3.49 3.28
C GLY A 122 -12.34 -4.73 3.15
N PHE A 123 -12.50 -5.25 1.94
CA PHE A 123 -13.25 -6.47 1.66
C PHE A 123 -12.58 -7.70 2.28
N GLU A 124 -11.28 -7.89 2.10
CA GLU A 124 -10.50 -8.97 2.73
C GLU A 124 -10.57 -8.92 4.26
N TYR A 125 -10.56 -7.72 4.85
CA TYR A 125 -10.74 -7.54 6.28
C TYR A 125 -12.12 -8.05 6.73
N TRP A 126 -13.19 -7.63 6.05
CA TRP A 126 -14.55 -8.08 6.34
C TRP A 126 -14.72 -9.59 6.16
N GLU A 127 -14.20 -10.16 5.08
CA GLU A 127 -14.29 -11.61 4.80
C GLU A 127 -13.55 -12.42 5.88
N ASN A 128 -12.38 -11.96 6.33
CA ASN A 128 -11.67 -12.60 7.43
C ASN A 128 -12.47 -12.52 8.73
N GLN A 129 -13.08 -11.37 9.03
CA GLN A 129 -13.90 -11.24 10.23
C GLN A 129 -15.13 -12.15 10.22
N ASP A 130 -15.79 -12.28 9.08
CA ASP A 130 -16.93 -13.18 8.93
C ASP A 130 -16.51 -14.64 9.04
N ARG A 131 -15.39 -15.03 8.41
CA ARG A 131 -14.82 -16.37 8.53
C ARG A 131 -14.42 -16.72 9.97
N GLN A 132 -13.89 -15.76 10.72
CA GLN A 132 -13.58 -15.98 12.14
C GLN A 132 -14.86 -16.13 12.97
N ARG A 133 -15.89 -15.34 12.67
CA ARG A 133 -17.21 -15.50 13.26
C ARG A 133 -17.75 -16.91 13.00
N GLU A 134 -17.70 -17.38 11.76
CA GLU A 134 -18.26 -18.69 11.31
C GLU A 134 -17.72 -19.88 12.10
N LYS A 135 -16.49 -19.81 12.60
CA LYS A 135 -15.92 -20.84 13.48
C LYS A 135 -16.68 -21.03 14.79
N HIS A 136 -17.40 -20.01 15.22
CA HIS A 136 -18.20 -20.00 16.44
C HIS A 136 -19.70 -20.18 16.16
N ALA A 137 -20.09 -20.54 14.93
CA ALA A 137 -21.49 -20.77 14.60
C ALA A 137 -22.10 -21.87 15.52
N PRO A 138 -23.34 -21.67 16.01
CA PRO A 138 -24.04 -22.70 16.81
C PRO A 138 -24.21 -23.99 16.02
N LEU A 139 -23.88 -25.14 16.63
CA LEU A 139 -23.95 -26.44 15.96
C LEU A 139 -25.34 -27.08 16.07
N HIS A 140 -25.96 -26.97 17.24
CA HIS A 140 -27.20 -27.70 17.57
C HIS A 140 -28.46 -26.92 17.26
N LYS A 141 -28.32 -25.67 16.78
CA LYS A 141 -29.42 -24.77 16.38
C LYS A 141 -30.52 -24.66 17.43
N LEU A 142 -30.10 -24.59 18.70
CA LEU A 142 -30.99 -24.47 19.84
C LEU A 142 -31.87 -23.22 19.70
N ASP A 143 -33.16 -23.34 20.00
CA ASP A 143 -34.06 -22.20 20.02
C ASP A 143 -33.78 -21.28 21.23
N ALA A 144 -34.42 -20.11 21.27
CA ALA A 144 -34.18 -19.14 22.34
C ALA A 144 -34.57 -19.67 23.74
N ARG A 145 -35.53 -20.59 23.84
CA ARG A 145 -35.97 -21.18 25.11
C ARG A 145 -34.99 -22.24 25.59
N GLU A 146 -34.57 -23.13 24.70
CA GLU A 146 -33.53 -24.15 24.91
C GLU A 146 -32.22 -23.52 25.36
N GLN A 147 -31.81 -22.42 24.73
CA GLN A 147 -30.63 -21.64 25.13
C GLN A 147 -30.75 -21.08 26.56
N ARG A 148 -31.92 -20.54 26.94
CA ARG A 148 -32.15 -20.02 28.29
C ARG A 148 -32.08 -21.11 29.36
N ILE A 149 -32.71 -22.25 29.09
CA ILE A 149 -32.68 -23.43 29.99
C ILE A 149 -31.23 -23.89 30.18
N LEU A 150 -30.47 -24.04 29.09
CA LEU A 150 -29.09 -24.49 29.14
C LEU A 150 -28.18 -23.50 29.89
N ARG A 151 -28.34 -22.18 29.65
CA ARG A 151 -27.64 -21.13 30.40
C ARG A 151 -27.99 -21.17 31.89
N PHE A 152 -29.27 -21.36 32.23
CA PHE A 152 -29.72 -21.44 33.62
C PHE A 152 -29.08 -22.64 34.34
N MET A 153 -29.11 -23.83 33.74
CA MET A 153 -28.49 -25.03 34.31
C MET A 153 -26.96 -24.93 34.43
N ILE A 154 -26.30 -24.17 33.55
CA ILE A 154 -24.86 -23.90 33.66
C ILE A 154 -24.56 -22.99 34.86
N ALA A 155 -25.40 -21.98 35.09
CA ALA A 155 -25.27 -21.04 36.22
C ALA A 155 -25.71 -21.65 37.56
N HIS A 156 -26.65 -22.60 37.52
CA HIS A 156 -27.27 -23.25 38.67
C HIS A 156 -27.16 -24.79 38.57
N PRO A 157 -25.95 -25.37 38.70
CA PRO A 157 -25.75 -26.82 38.60
C PRO A 157 -26.45 -27.63 39.72
N GLU A 158 -26.90 -26.96 40.78
CA GLU A 158 -27.72 -27.51 41.86
C GLU A 158 -29.18 -27.77 41.45
N CYS A 159 -29.69 -27.08 40.42
CA CYS A 159 -31.06 -27.26 39.92
C CYS A 159 -31.08 -28.34 38.83
N GLN A 160 -31.32 -29.60 39.23
CA GLN A 160 -31.20 -30.76 38.34
C GLN A 160 -32.54 -31.33 37.88
N THR A 161 -33.65 -30.96 38.53
CA THR A 161 -34.99 -31.46 38.23
C THR A 161 -35.81 -30.44 37.44
N THR A 162 -36.82 -30.91 36.70
CA THR A 162 -37.60 -30.07 35.77
C THR A 162 -38.46 -29.02 36.46
N ASP A 163 -38.85 -29.26 37.72
CA ASP A 163 -39.56 -28.30 38.55
C ASP A 163 -38.69 -27.14 39.07
N MET A 164 -37.39 -27.37 39.23
CA MET A 164 -36.42 -26.37 39.69
C MET A 164 -35.83 -25.53 38.56
N ILE A 165 -35.94 -26.00 37.31
CA ILE A 165 -35.40 -25.30 36.14
C ILE A 165 -36.53 -24.51 35.46
N PRO A 166 -36.46 -23.16 35.42
CA PRO A 166 -37.50 -22.34 34.80
C PRO A 166 -37.72 -22.71 33.33
N GLU A 167 -38.98 -22.82 32.93
CA GLU A 167 -39.40 -23.15 31.56
C GLU A 167 -38.96 -24.54 31.06
N ALA A 168 -38.37 -25.40 31.91
CA ALA A 168 -37.95 -26.75 31.54
C ALA A 168 -39.12 -27.73 31.57
N GLY A 169 -39.78 -27.90 30.43
CA GLY A 169 -40.70 -29.02 30.24
C GLY A 169 -39.93 -30.31 29.93
N GLU A 170 -40.43 -31.46 30.37
CA GLU A 170 -39.86 -32.79 30.05
C GLU A 170 -39.57 -32.97 28.56
N LYS A 171 -40.49 -32.51 27.69
CA LYS A 171 -40.31 -32.55 26.23
C LYS A 171 -39.08 -31.75 25.75
N THR A 172 -38.81 -30.60 26.37
CA THR A 172 -37.67 -29.75 26.03
C THR A 172 -36.36 -30.35 26.56
N MET A 173 -36.40 -30.96 27.74
CA MET A 173 -35.24 -31.65 28.30
C MET A 173 -34.87 -32.90 27.50
N ASP A 174 -35.87 -33.68 27.05
CA ASP A 174 -35.66 -34.80 26.14
C ASP A 174 -35.09 -34.33 24.78
N ALA A 175 -35.53 -33.17 24.26
CA ALA A 175 -35.00 -32.60 23.02
C ALA A 175 -33.53 -32.17 23.16
N LEU A 176 -33.18 -31.50 24.26
CA LEU A 176 -31.81 -31.13 24.60
C LEU A 176 -30.90 -32.36 24.84
N ALA A 177 -31.44 -33.42 25.47
CA ALA A 177 -30.70 -34.67 25.62
C ALA A 177 -30.51 -35.40 24.30
N LYS A 178 -31.49 -35.33 23.39
CA LYS A 178 -31.41 -35.93 22.05
C LYS A 178 -30.30 -35.32 21.20
N VAL A 179 -30.04 -34.01 21.33
CA VAL A 179 -28.92 -33.33 20.65
C VAL A 179 -27.60 -33.43 21.44
N GLY A 180 -27.60 -34.08 22.61
CA GLY A 180 -26.40 -34.41 23.37
C GLY A 180 -25.87 -33.30 24.28
N VAL A 181 -26.58 -32.18 24.41
CA VAL A 181 -26.18 -31.07 25.30
C VAL A 181 -26.56 -31.31 26.77
N LEU A 182 -27.48 -32.26 27.01
CA LEU A 182 -27.84 -32.75 28.34
C LEU A 182 -27.69 -34.27 28.43
N ARG A 183 -27.49 -34.77 29.66
CA ARG A 183 -27.49 -36.18 29.99
C ARG A 183 -28.55 -36.47 31.07
N PRO A 184 -29.42 -37.48 30.88
CA PRO A 184 -30.35 -37.90 31.92
C PRO A 184 -29.63 -38.62 33.06
N GLY A 185 -30.02 -38.29 34.29
CA GLY A 185 -29.59 -38.90 35.54
C GLY A 185 -30.59 -39.93 36.08
N ALA A 186 -30.44 -40.25 37.37
CA ALA A 186 -31.37 -41.10 38.09
C ALA A 186 -32.70 -40.36 38.34
N LYS A 187 -33.71 -41.11 38.78
CA LYS A 187 -34.90 -40.49 39.35
C LYS A 187 -34.64 -40.18 40.82
N ASP A 188 -35.04 -39.00 41.24
CA ASP A 188 -35.00 -38.61 42.63
C ASP A 188 -36.07 -39.35 43.46
N HIS A 189 -36.11 -39.06 44.75
CA HIS A 189 -37.10 -39.62 45.67
C HIS A 189 -38.54 -39.14 45.39
N THR A 190 -38.72 -38.09 44.59
CA THR A 190 -40.03 -37.59 44.13
C THR A 190 -40.46 -38.21 42.79
N GLY A 191 -39.59 -39.01 42.16
CA GLY A 191 -39.83 -39.69 40.89
C GLY A 191 -39.51 -38.84 39.65
N GLN A 192 -39.00 -37.61 39.85
CA GLN A 192 -38.55 -36.71 38.79
C GLN A 192 -37.16 -37.12 38.30
N ARG A 193 -36.90 -36.93 37.01
CA ARG A 193 -35.61 -37.26 36.41
C ARG A 193 -34.64 -36.10 36.60
N GLU A 194 -33.45 -36.39 37.08
CA GLU A 194 -32.35 -35.42 37.14
C GLU A 194 -31.70 -35.23 35.76
N TRP A 195 -31.19 -34.03 35.51
CA TRP A 195 -30.56 -33.65 34.25
C TRP A 195 -29.24 -32.93 34.49
N PHE A 196 -28.22 -33.32 33.72
CA PHE A 196 -26.88 -32.78 33.83
C PHE A 196 -26.43 -32.17 32.51
N VAL A 197 -25.85 -30.98 32.54
CA VAL A 197 -25.25 -30.35 31.36
C VAL A 197 -23.97 -31.06 30.98
N THR A 198 -23.84 -31.45 29.72
CA THR A 198 -22.62 -32.07 29.18
C THR A 198 -21.58 -31.01 28.84
N ASP A 199 -20.33 -31.42 28.64
CA ASP A 199 -19.29 -30.50 28.16
C ASP A 199 -19.65 -29.89 26.80
N GLU A 200 -20.36 -30.65 25.95
CA GLU A 200 -20.87 -30.16 24.67
C GLU A 200 -21.97 -29.10 24.86
N GLY A 201 -22.83 -29.24 25.87
CA GLY A 201 -23.80 -28.20 26.22
C GLY A 201 -23.15 -26.90 26.70
N ARG A 202 -22.07 -27.00 27.49
CA ARG A 202 -21.27 -25.83 27.88
C ARG A 202 -20.57 -25.18 26.67
N ALA A 203 -20.01 -26.01 25.79
CA ALA A 203 -19.36 -25.55 24.57
C ALA A 203 -20.34 -24.84 23.62
N GLU A 204 -21.56 -25.36 23.47
CA GLU A 204 -22.58 -24.78 22.60
C GLU A 204 -23.04 -23.41 23.09
N VAL A 205 -23.25 -23.22 24.40
CA VAL A 205 -23.57 -21.90 24.96
C VAL A 205 -22.43 -20.91 24.70
N ASN A 206 -21.18 -21.33 24.90
CA ASN A 206 -20.02 -20.48 24.61
C ASN A 206 -19.92 -20.10 23.11
N ARG A 207 -20.23 -21.02 22.19
CA ARG A 207 -20.30 -20.73 20.74
C ARG A 207 -21.37 -19.68 20.44
N ILE A 208 -22.58 -19.87 20.97
CA ILE A 208 -23.71 -18.95 20.80
C ILE A 208 -23.39 -17.56 21.34
N ASP A 209 -22.80 -17.47 22.55
CA ASP A 209 -22.45 -16.20 23.17
C ASP A 209 -21.36 -15.46 22.38
N THR A 210 -20.36 -16.20 21.90
CA THR A 210 -19.27 -15.66 21.06
C THR A 210 -19.81 -15.19 19.71
N TRP A 211 -20.69 -15.95 19.06
CA TRP A 211 -21.30 -15.62 17.77
C TRP A 211 -22.24 -14.41 17.85
N THR A 212 -23.02 -14.32 18.93
CA THR A 212 -24.05 -13.28 19.11
C THR A 212 -23.44 -11.96 19.59
N ASN A 213 -22.45 -12.02 20.49
CA ASN A 213 -21.76 -10.84 21.01
C ASN A 213 -20.48 -10.50 20.23
N TRP A 214 -20.32 -11.05 19.04
CA TRP A 214 -19.17 -10.80 18.18
C TRP A 214 -19.10 -9.31 17.85
N LYS A 215 -18.08 -8.62 18.37
CA LYS A 215 -17.86 -7.19 18.19
C LYS A 215 -16.50 -6.94 17.54
N PHE A 216 -16.50 -6.03 16.55
CA PHE A 216 -15.32 -5.40 15.98
C PHE A 216 -15.52 -3.90 15.92
#